data_AF-A0A963M9A0-F1
#
_entry.id   AF-A0A963M9A0-F1
#
_cell.length_a   1.000
_cell.length_b   1.000
_cell.length_c   1.000
_cell.angle_alpha   90.00
_cell.angle_beta   90.00
_cell.angle_gamma   90.00
#
_symmetry.space_group_name_H-M   'P 1'
#
loop_
_entity.id
_entity.type
_entity.pdbx_description
1 polymer ?
#
loop_
_entity_poly.entity_id
_entity_poly.type
_entity_poly.pdbx_seq_one_letter_code
_entity_poly.pdbx_strand_id
1 'polypeptide(L)'
;MSTPGARQGLFASLQNLSATLLAMLQTRVELLGNEFELEKLRLLRMLMLVQALMFAGTLAALLGVALLTLWLWELRLGVLALFCAIFLGVAVWSYRALMQMVHRTDAPFDASLGELREDLHRLRQATADASTPD
;
A
#
# COMPACT_ATOMS: atom_id res chain seq x y z
N MET A 1 -43.42 7.46 42.57
CA MET A 1 -42.01 7.06 42.83
C MET A 1 -41.50 6.36 41.58
N SER A 2 -40.86 7.09 40.66
CA SER A 2 -40.28 6.54 39.42
C SER A 2 -38.75 6.71 39.48
N THR A 3 -38.06 5.60 39.26
CA THR A 3 -36.69 5.29 39.70
C THR A 3 -35.62 6.07 38.92
N PRO A 4 -34.86 6.98 39.54
CA PRO A 4 -33.77 7.73 38.88
C PRO A 4 -32.57 6.87 38.46
N GLY A 5 -32.47 5.62 38.93
CA GLY A 5 -31.30 4.76 38.75
C GLY A 5 -31.13 4.10 37.37
N ALA A 6 -32.19 4.01 36.56
CA ALA A 6 -32.13 3.28 35.28
C ALA A 6 -31.26 3.99 34.21
N ARG A 7 -31.29 5.34 34.16
CA ARG A 7 -30.48 6.13 33.21
C ARG A 7 -28.97 6.07 33.52
N GLN A 8 -28.60 5.98 34.79
CA GLN A 8 -27.19 5.86 35.20
C GLN A 8 -26.58 4.49 34.83
N GLY A 9 -27.36 3.41 34.92
CA GLY A 9 -26.90 2.07 34.52
C GLY A 9 -26.69 1.91 33.01
N LEU A 10 -27.53 2.55 32.18
CA LEU A 10 -27.39 2.56 30.72
C LEU A 10 -26.11 3.31 30.27
N PHE A 11 -25.80 4.43 30.92
CA PHE A 11 -24.59 5.21 30.64
C PHE A 11 -23.31 4.44 30.97
N ALA A 12 -23.30 3.75 32.12
CA ALA A 12 -22.21 2.87 32.51
C ALA A 12 -22.02 1.70 31.53
N SER A 13 -23.11 1.13 31.01
CA SER A 13 -23.06 0.05 30.02
C SER A 13 -22.48 0.53 28.68
N LEU A 14 -22.86 1.72 28.23
CA LEU A 14 -22.31 2.34 27.02
C LEU A 14 -20.81 2.67 27.16
N GLN A 15 -20.40 3.20 28.32
CA GLN A 15 -19.00 3.47 28.61
C GLN A 15 -18.19 2.17 28.57
N ASN A 16 -18.72 1.09 29.14
CA ASN A 16 -18.07 -0.22 29.13
C ASN A 16 -17.99 -0.83 27.72
N LEU A 17 -19.03 -0.65 26.89
CA LEU A 17 -19.01 -1.06 25.48
C LEU A 17 -17.96 -0.29 24.68
N SER A 18 -17.83 1.03 24.90
CA SER A 18 -16.82 1.85 24.24
C SER A 18 -15.40 1.44 24.64
N ALA A 19 -15.16 1.15 25.92
CA ALA A 19 -13.87 0.65 26.41
C ALA A 19 -13.54 -0.73 25.83
N THR A 20 -14.55 -1.60 25.70
CA THR A 20 -14.40 -2.94 25.12
C THR A 20 -14.11 -2.86 23.62
N LEU A 21 -14.80 -1.99 22.89
CA LEU A 21 -14.52 -1.72 21.47
C LEU A 21 -13.13 -1.15 21.27
N LEU A 22 -12.69 -0.21 22.11
CA LEU A 22 -11.36 0.38 22.04
C LEU A 22 -10.27 -0.67 22.29
N ALA A 23 -10.46 -1.54 23.29
CA ALA A 23 -9.56 -2.64 23.59
C ALA A 23 -9.50 -3.69 22.46
N MET A 24 -10.65 -3.98 21.84
CA MET A 24 -10.73 -4.91 20.70
C MET A 24 -10.08 -4.30 19.44
N LEU A 25 -10.25 -2.99 19.22
CA LEU A 25 -9.58 -2.28 18.13
C LEU A 25 -8.07 -2.30 18.34
N GLN A 26 -7.60 -2.04 19.57
CA GLN A 26 -6.18 -2.02 19.90
C GLN A 26 -5.50 -3.35 19.59
N THR A 27 -6.11 -4.47 20.00
CA THR A 27 -5.59 -5.82 19.72
C THR A 27 -5.64 -6.17 18.23
N ARG A 28 -6.69 -5.77 17.50
CA ARG A 28 -6.77 -6.02 16.04
C ARG A 28 -5.83 -5.13 15.24
N VAL A 29 -5.60 -3.89 15.64
CA VAL A 29 -4.61 -2.99 15.00
C VAL A 29 -3.20 -3.50 15.24
N GLU A 30 -2.91 -4.07 16.41
CA GLU A 30 -1.62 -4.68 16.71
C GLU A 30 -1.37 -5.96 15.89
N LEU A 31 -2.41 -6.81 15.75
CA LEU A 31 -2.38 -7.99 14.86
C LEU A 31 -2.29 -7.61 13.38
N LEU A 32 -3.08 -6.65 12.91
CA LEU A 32 -3.04 -6.16 11.53
C LEU A 32 -1.70 -5.50 11.24
N GLY A 33 -1.17 -4.67 12.15
CA GLY A 33 0.14 -4.04 11.98
C GLY A 33 1.25 -5.06 11.77
N ASN A 34 1.23 -6.14 12.56
CA ASN A 34 2.21 -7.22 12.45
C ASN A 34 2.06 -8.06 11.16
N GLU A 35 0.83 -8.34 10.72
CA GLU A 35 0.56 -9.04 9.45
C GLU A 35 0.88 -8.17 8.23
N PHE A 36 0.59 -6.86 8.30
CA PHE A 36 0.90 -5.89 7.25
C PHE A 36 2.40 -5.71 7.02
N GLU A 37 3.21 -5.72 8.09
CA GLU A 37 4.67 -5.67 7.94
C GLU A 37 5.21 -6.86 7.16
N LEU A 38 4.71 -8.07 7.43
CA LEU A 38 5.09 -9.29 6.74
C LEU A 38 4.70 -9.28 5.25
N GLU A 39 3.50 -8.82 4.93
CA GLU A 39 3.02 -8.78 3.55
C GLU A 39 3.71 -7.68 2.73
N LYS A 40 3.98 -6.53 3.35
CA LYS A 40 4.79 -5.46 2.74
C LYS A 40 6.21 -5.93 2.43
N LEU A 41 6.86 -6.64 3.35
CA LEU A 41 8.21 -7.17 3.15
C LEU A 41 8.25 -8.19 2.01
N ARG A 42 7.22 -9.04 1.90
CA ARG A 42 7.08 -10.00 0.81
C ARG A 42 6.92 -9.31 -0.55
N LEU A 43 6.07 -8.29 -0.64
CA LEU A 43 5.87 -7.52 -1.86
C LEU A 43 7.15 -6.76 -2.26
N LEU A 44 7.83 -6.11 -1.31
CA LEU A 44 9.11 -5.45 -1.56
C LEU A 44 10.19 -6.43 -2.04
N ARG A 45 10.27 -7.61 -1.42
CA ARG A 45 11.19 -8.67 -1.84
C ARG A 45 10.89 -9.16 -3.25
N MET A 46 9.62 -9.39 -3.58
CA MET A 46 9.19 -9.80 -4.92
C MET A 46 9.49 -8.72 -5.96
N LEU A 47 9.24 -7.46 -5.64
CA LEU A 47 9.58 -6.31 -6.47
C LEU A 47 11.10 -6.24 -6.73
N MET A 48 11.91 -6.41 -5.69
CA MET A 48 13.37 -6.40 -5.80
C MET A 48 13.88 -7.54 -6.68
N LEU A 49 13.28 -8.74 -6.56
CA LEU A 49 13.60 -9.90 -7.40
C LEU A 49 13.24 -9.67 -8.87
N VAL A 50 12.05 -9.15 -9.16
CA VAL A 50 11.63 -8.80 -10.52
C VAL A 50 12.54 -7.72 -11.10
N GLN A 51 12.90 -6.71 -10.31
CA GLN A 51 13.81 -5.65 -10.72
C GLN A 51 15.21 -6.19 -11.04
N ALA A 52 15.74 -7.08 -10.19
CA ALA A 52 17.02 -7.73 -10.41
C ALA A 52 16.99 -8.59 -11.69
N LEU A 53 15.91 -9.33 -11.93
CA LEU A 53 15.75 -10.14 -13.14
C LEU A 53 15.67 -9.28 -14.41
N MET A 54 14.91 -8.18 -14.36
CA MET A 54 14.84 -7.20 -15.45
C MET A 54 16.21 -6.59 -15.75
N PHE A 55 16.95 -6.19 -14.72
CA PHE A 55 18.31 -5.65 -14.88
C PHE A 55 19.26 -6.68 -15.48
N ALA A 56 19.29 -7.90 -14.95
CA ALA A 56 20.13 -8.97 -15.46
C ALA A 56 19.79 -9.34 -16.91
N GLY A 57 18.50 -9.45 -17.25
CA GLY A 57 18.03 -9.70 -18.62
C GLY A 57 18.43 -8.59 -19.59
N THR A 58 18.34 -7.33 -19.15
CA THR A 58 18.78 -6.16 -19.92
C THR A 58 20.28 -6.22 -20.21
N LEU A 59 21.10 -6.52 -19.19
CA LEU A 59 22.54 -6.66 -19.33
C LEU A 59 22.93 -7.83 -20.25
N ALA A 60 22.27 -8.98 -20.11
CA ALA A 60 22.48 -10.14 -20.97
C ALA A 60 22.12 -9.82 -22.43
N ALA A 61 21.03 -9.10 -22.66
CA ALA A 61 20.66 -8.66 -23.99
C ALA A 61 21.68 -7.66 -24.58
N LEU A 62 22.17 -6.69 -23.79
CA LEU A 62 23.26 -5.78 -24.20
C LEU A 62 24.52 -6.55 -24.64
N LEU A 63 24.94 -7.53 -23.85
CA LEU A 63 26.07 -8.41 -24.18
C LEU A 63 25.80 -9.23 -25.45
N GLY A 64 24.58 -9.76 -25.60
CA GLY A 64 24.16 -10.48 -26.81
C GLY A 64 24.20 -9.62 -28.07
N VAL A 65 23.77 -8.36 -27.97
CA VAL A 65 23.85 -7.37 -29.06
C VAL A 65 25.29 -7.06 -29.42
N ALA A 66 26.15 -6.86 -28.42
CA ALA A 66 27.58 -6.64 -28.66
C ALA A 66 28.20 -7.84 -29.39
N LEU A 67 27.89 -9.07 -28.96
CA LEU A 67 28.36 -10.29 -29.61
C LEU A 67 27.83 -10.41 -31.05
N LEU A 68 26.55 -10.08 -31.26
CA LEU A 68 25.91 -10.09 -32.58
C LEU A 68 26.51 -9.01 -33.50
N THR A 69 26.91 -7.85 -32.96
CA THR A 69 27.59 -6.77 -33.68
C THR A 69 29.02 -7.14 -34.06
N LEU A 70 29.71 -7.93 -33.23
CA LEU A 70 31.00 -8.51 -33.56
C LEU A 70 30.88 -9.56 -34.66
N TRP A 71 29.79 -10.35 -34.65
CA TRP A 71 29.50 -11.36 -35.67
C TRP A 71 29.06 -10.75 -37.02
N LEU A 72 28.16 -9.77 -37.00
CA LEU A 72 27.66 -9.05 -38.19
C LEU A 72 28.48 -7.77 -38.42
N TRP A 73 29.67 -7.93 -39.00
CA TRP A 73 30.60 -6.82 -39.23
C TRP A 73 30.09 -5.73 -40.20
N GLU A 74 29.13 -6.03 -41.08
CA GLU A 74 28.60 -5.05 -42.06
C GLU A 74 27.38 -4.25 -41.57
N LEU A 75 26.59 -4.78 -40.63
CA LEU A 75 25.31 -4.19 -40.17
C LEU A 75 25.38 -3.57 -38.76
N ARG A 76 26.60 -3.34 -38.28
CA ARG A 76 26.92 -2.99 -36.89
C ARG A 76 26.12 -1.82 -36.34
N LEU A 77 26.07 -0.73 -37.10
CA LEU A 77 25.42 0.50 -36.68
C LEU A 77 23.89 0.34 -36.65
N GLY A 78 23.30 -0.41 -37.57
CA GLY A 78 21.86 -0.66 -37.62
C GLY A 78 21.38 -1.53 -36.45
N VAL A 79 22.10 -2.62 -36.17
CA VAL A 79 21.81 -3.50 -35.02
C VAL A 79 21.97 -2.72 -33.71
N LEU A 80 23.07 -1.97 -33.56
CA LEU A 80 23.31 -1.19 -32.35
C LEU A 80 22.25 -0.10 -32.14
N ALA A 81 21.85 0.62 -33.21
CA ALA A 81 20.82 1.66 -33.14
C ALA A 81 19.45 1.10 -32.77
N LEU A 82 19.04 -0.03 -33.37
CA LEU A 82 17.76 -0.68 -33.08
C LEU A 82 17.69 -1.12 -31.62
N PHE A 83 18.72 -1.80 -31.13
CA PHE A 83 18.75 -2.26 -29.74
C PHE A 83 18.88 -1.10 -28.76
N CYS A 84 19.64 -0.06 -29.08
CA CYS A 84 19.70 1.16 -28.29
C CYS A 84 18.30 1.76 -28.12
N ALA A 85 17.53 1.89 -29.21
CA ALA A 85 16.15 2.38 -29.16
C ALA A 85 15.23 1.49 -28.31
N ILE A 86 15.33 0.17 -28.44
CA ILE A 86 14.56 -0.79 -27.62
C ILE A 86 14.90 -0.62 -26.13
N PHE A 87 16.18 -0.58 -25.78
CA PHE A 87 16.60 -0.41 -24.39
C PHE A 87 16.16 0.93 -23.81
N LEU A 88 16.25 2.00 -24.59
CA LEU A 88 15.75 3.32 -24.19
C LEU A 88 14.23 3.28 -23.95
N GLY A 89 13.48 2.59 -24.80
CA GLY A 89 12.04 2.37 -24.63
C GLY A 89 11.71 1.62 -23.33
N VAL A 90 12.42 0.53 -23.03
CA VAL A 90 12.27 -0.24 -21.79
C VAL A 90 12.66 0.60 -20.57
N ALA A 91 13.72 1.39 -20.64
CA ALA A 91 14.15 2.29 -19.57
C ALA A 91 13.09 3.37 -19.27
N VAL A 92 12.51 4.00 -20.30
CA VAL A 92 11.44 4.98 -20.13
C VAL A 92 10.18 4.32 -19.57
N TRP A 93 9.80 3.15 -20.09
CA TRP A 93 8.63 2.43 -19.60
C TRP A 93 8.76 2.01 -18.12
N SER A 94 9.92 1.43 -17.75
CA SER A 94 10.21 1.06 -16.36
C SER A 94 10.27 2.27 -15.43
N TYR A 95 10.84 3.39 -15.86
CA TYR A 95 10.80 4.65 -15.09
C TYR A 95 9.36 5.11 -14.83
N ARG A 96 8.50 5.09 -15.86
CA ARG A 96 7.09 5.45 -15.71
C ARG A 96 6.33 4.49 -14.80
N ALA A 97 6.56 3.18 -14.94
CA ALA A 97 5.94 2.16 -14.10
C ALA A 97 6.35 2.32 -12.63
N LEU A 98 7.64 2.56 -12.36
CA LEU A 98 8.13 2.84 -11.01
C LEU A 98 7.51 4.10 -10.43
N MET A 99 7.45 5.18 -11.21
CA MET A 99 6.85 6.44 -10.76
C MET A 99 5.35 6.28 -10.47
N GLN A 100 4.63 5.48 -11.26
CA GLN A 100 3.22 5.14 -10.99
C GLN A 100 3.06 4.35 -9.68
N MET A 101 3.95 3.41 -9.38
CA MET A 101 3.92 2.64 -8.13
C MET A 101 4.22 3.53 -6.91
N VAL A 102 5.22 4.41 -7.02
CA VAL A 102 5.55 5.37 -5.96
C VAL A 102 4.36 6.29 -5.66
N HIS A 103 3.71 6.85 -6.68
CA HIS A 103 2.55 7.73 -6.50
C HIS A 103 1.29 7.01 -6.00
N ARG A 104 1.18 5.69 -6.17
CA ARG A 104 0.03 4.91 -5.68
C ARG A 104 0.14 4.51 -4.20
N THR A 105 1.31 4.63 -3.58
CA THR A 105 1.52 4.18 -2.20
C THR A 105 0.86 5.10 -1.17
N ASP A 106 0.69 6.39 -1.48
CA ASP A 106 0.11 7.36 -0.55
C ASP A 106 -1.43 7.36 -0.51
N ALA A 107 -2.11 6.84 -1.56
CA ALA A 107 -3.55 7.00 -1.71
C ALA A 107 -4.46 6.00 -0.95
N PRO A 108 -4.18 4.68 -0.85
CA PRO A 108 -5.16 3.74 -0.30
C PRO A 108 -5.19 3.72 1.23
N PHE A 109 -4.09 4.05 1.89
CA PHE A 109 -3.96 3.97 3.35
C PHE A 109 -4.52 5.22 4.04
N ASP A 110 -4.25 6.40 3.48
CA ASP A 110 -4.75 7.67 4.01
C ASP A 110 -6.26 7.82 3.76
N ALA A 111 -6.76 7.33 2.61
CA ALA A 111 -8.19 7.30 2.34
C ALA A 111 -8.94 6.36 3.30
N SER A 112 -8.43 5.14 3.52
CA SER A 112 -9.07 4.16 4.41
C SER A 112 -8.96 4.56 5.90
N LEU A 113 -7.84 5.17 6.32
CA LEU A 113 -7.70 5.74 7.66
C LEU A 113 -8.59 6.97 7.86
N GLY A 114 -8.75 7.80 6.82
CA GLY A 114 -9.68 8.92 6.82
C GLY A 114 -11.12 8.44 7.00
N GLU A 115 -11.53 7.42 6.24
CA GLU A 115 -12.87 6.84 6.29
C GLU A 115 -13.15 6.16 7.65
N LEU A 116 -12.17 5.44 8.21
CA LEU A 116 -12.27 4.85 9.55
C LEU A 116 -12.33 5.89 10.68
N ARG A 117 -11.62 7.03 10.51
CA ARG A 117 -11.64 8.14 11.46
C ARG A 117 -12.98 8.88 11.43
N GLU A 118 -13.56 9.02 10.25
CA GLU A 118 -14.91 9.55 10.03
C GLU A 118 -15.95 8.65 10.70
N ASP A 119 -15.84 7.32 10.54
CA ASP A 119 -16.76 6.36 11.15
C ASP A 119 -16.65 6.35 12.68
N LEU A 120 -15.44 6.47 13.24
CA LEU A 120 -15.24 6.67 14.68
C LEU A 120 -15.82 8.01 15.18
N HIS A 121 -15.78 9.05 14.35
CA HIS A 121 -16.35 10.34 14.68
C HIS A 121 -17.88 10.27 14.73
N ARG A 122 -18.49 9.60 13.74
CA ARG A 122 -19.94 9.35 13.68
C ARG A 122 -20.42 8.49 14.84
N LEU A 123 -19.66 7.43 15.16
CA LEU A 123 -19.94 6.61 16.34
C LEU A 123 -19.89 7.47 17.61
N ARG A 124 -18.84 8.27 17.81
CA ARG A 124 -18.70 9.14 18.99
C ARG A 124 -19.82 10.19 19.09
N GLN A 125 -20.26 10.76 17.97
CA GLN A 125 -21.37 11.72 17.94
C GLN A 125 -22.71 11.07 18.25
N ALA A 126 -23.00 9.90 17.67
CA ALA A 126 -24.21 9.13 17.99
C ALA A 126 -24.27 8.76 19.49
N THR A 127 -23.13 8.51 20.11
CA THR A 127 -23.03 8.28 21.56
C THR A 127 -23.28 9.55 22.39
N ALA A 128 -22.86 10.72 21.88
CA ALA A 128 -23.01 12.00 22.55
C ALA A 128 -24.44 12.57 22.44
N ASP A 129 -25.11 12.41 21.29
CA ASP A 129 -26.51 12.81 21.11
C ASP A 129 -27.45 11.98 22.00
N ALA A 130 -27.11 10.69 22.21
CA ALA A 130 -27.81 9.84 23.17
C ALA A 130 -27.64 10.28 24.63
N SER A 131 -26.69 11.18 24.94
CA SER A 131 -26.41 11.69 26.29
C SER A 131 -27.13 13.00 26.65
N THR A 132 -27.84 13.62 25.70
CA THR A 132 -28.64 14.83 25.92
C THR A 132 -30.14 14.55 25.73
N PRO A 133 -30.84 14.03 26.75
CA PRO A 133 -32.29 14.07 26.78
C PRO A 133 -32.75 15.33 27.55
N ASP A 134 -33.64 16.11 26.94
CA ASP A 134 -34.49 17.08 27.66
C ASP A 134 -35.25 16.41 28.83
#